data_AF-A0A9N8LT00-F1
#
_entry.id   AF-A0A9N8LT00-F1
#
_cell.length_a   1.000
_cell.length_b   1.000
_cell.length_c   1.000
_cell.angle_alpha   90.00
_cell.angle_beta   90.00
_cell.angle_gamma   90.00
#
_symmetry.space_group_name_H-M   'P 1'
#
loop_
_entity.id
_entity.type
_entity.pdbx_description
1 polymer ?
#
loop_
_entity_poly.entity_id
_entity_poly.type
_entity_poly.pdbx_seq_one_letter_code
_entity_poly.pdbx_strand_id
1 'polypeptide(L)'
;DRACRSDISSSEVDRFNDGADKLAGEHQQPAIESHPQGAMSLTRSLARLSLSAQASTSTTPLLRARPATPITIITRPTIHHPFSTSSPTHVTLQQALRGARKPHRPPVNRVPQLQGAPFMKGVCTKIFTLKPKKPNSALRKVAYVRLSSGRTTIAYIPGEGHALQEHSVVLMRGGRVQDLPGVRYKLVRGALDFGGVANRMTARSKYGTKKPKAAAA
;
A
#
# COMPACT_ATOMS: atom_id res chain seq x y z
N ASP A 1 14.43 -31.96 50.68
CA ASP A 1 13.55 -33.07 50.26
C ASP A 1 13.71 -33.43 48.79
N ARG A 2 13.31 -34.67 48.45
CA ARG A 2 13.23 -35.33 47.13
C ARG A 2 13.50 -34.45 45.90
N ALA A 3 14.54 -34.69 45.08
CA ALA A 3 14.85 -35.89 44.29
C ALA A 3 13.82 -36.20 43.18
N CYS A 4 14.24 -36.01 41.92
CA CYS A 4 14.12 -37.00 40.84
C CYS A 4 14.96 -36.59 39.62
N ARG A 5 15.97 -37.41 39.28
CA ARG A 5 16.51 -37.53 37.91
C ARG A 5 15.62 -38.52 37.16
N SER A 6 15.44 -38.33 35.86
CA SER A 6 15.16 -39.43 34.94
C SER A 6 15.49 -38.99 33.51
N ASP A 7 16.43 -39.71 32.90
CA ASP A 7 16.82 -39.59 31.50
C ASP A 7 15.67 -40.01 30.57
N ILE A 8 15.53 -39.38 29.40
CA ILE A 8 14.86 -39.99 28.25
C ILE A 8 15.78 -39.91 27.03
N SER A 9 16.01 -41.10 26.49
CA SER A 9 16.91 -41.50 25.42
C SER A 9 16.75 -40.79 24.08
N SER A 10 17.88 -40.71 23.38
CA SER A 10 17.98 -40.54 21.93
C SER A 10 17.27 -41.67 21.16
N SER A 11 16.15 -41.38 20.50
CA SER A 11 15.68 -42.05 19.27
C SER A 11 14.42 -41.36 18.74
N GLU A 12 14.22 -41.36 17.41
CA GLU A 12 13.03 -40.87 16.68
C GLU A 12 12.73 -39.36 16.76
N VAL A 13 13.30 -38.58 15.82
CA VAL A 13 12.56 -38.10 14.63
C VAL A 13 13.50 -38.04 13.40
N ASP A 14 14.08 -39.17 13.02
CA ASP A 14 14.62 -39.36 11.67
C ASP A 14 13.63 -40.20 10.86
N ARG A 15 12.77 -39.51 10.08
CA ARG A 15 11.97 -40.06 8.97
C ARG A 15 11.14 -38.96 8.30
N PHE A 16 11.75 -38.23 7.36
CA PHE A 16 11.09 -37.78 6.12
C PHE A 16 12.10 -37.14 5.15
N ASN A 17 13.09 -37.92 4.71
CA ASN A 17 13.96 -37.53 3.60
C ASN A 17 14.35 -38.79 2.83
N ASP A 18 13.61 -39.09 1.76
CA ASP A 18 14.03 -39.98 0.66
C ASP A 18 13.00 -39.91 -0.48
N GLY A 19 13.49 -39.98 -1.73
CA GLY A 19 12.65 -40.33 -2.90
C GLY A 19 12.19 -39.19 -3.81
N ALA A 20 13.12 -38.53 -4.52
CA ALA A 20 12.80 -37.82 -5.77
C ALA A 20 13.99 -37.64 -6.75
N ASP A 21 14.98 -38.56 -6.76
CA ASP A 21 16.02 -38.60 -7.80
C ASP A 21 15.84 -39.82 -8.72
N LYS A 22 15.24 -39.58 -9.90
CA LYS A 22 15.44 -40.34 -11.15
C LYS A 22 14.57 -39.73 -12.26
N LEU A 23 15.22 -39.14 -13.25
CA LEU A 23 15.00 -39.39 -14.69
C LEU A 23 16.00 -38.53 -15.48
N ALA A 24 17.03 -39.18 -16.01
CA ALA A 24 17.90 -38.63 -17.05
C ALA A 24 17.52 -39.27 -18.39
N GLY A 25 17.61 -38.50 -19.48
CA GLY A 25 17.30 -38.97 -20.85
C GLY A 25 17.18 -37.79 -21.81
N GLU A 26 18.03 -37.77 -22.84
CA GLU A 26 18.18 -36.67 -23.80
C GLU A 26 17.02 -36.55 -24.81
N HIS A 27 16.89 -35.37 -25.45
CA HIS A 27 16.96 -35.27 -26.92
C HIS A 27 16.93 -33.80 -27.44
N GLN A 28 17.98 -33.44 -28.18
CA GLN A 28 18.04 -32.60 -29.40
C GLN A 28 17.22 -31.30 -29.57
N GLN A 29 17.94 -30.19 -29.87
CA GLN A 29 17.49 -29.10 -30.75
C GLN A 29 17.95 -29.39 -32.20
N PRO A 30 17.26 -28.86 -33.23
CA PRO A 30 17.89 -27.76 -33.98
C PRO A 30 16.93 -26.64 -34.45
N ALA A 31 17.48 -25.62 -35.13
CA ALA A 31 16.88 -24.32 -35.42
C ALA A 31 16.18 -24.18 -36.80
N ILE A 32 15.37 -23.10 -36.96
CA ILE A 32 15.00 -22.32 -38.18
C ILE A 32 13.87 -21.31 -37.82
N GLU A 33 13.71 -20.08 -38.35
CA GLU A 33 14.68 -19.08 -38.86
C GLU A 33 14.05 -17.64 -38.87
N SER A 34 14.40 -16.79 -39.85
CA SER A 34 14.15 -15.35 -40.05
C SER A 34 12.70 -14.86 -40.27
N HIS A 35 12.32 -13.76 -39.58
CA HIS A 35 12.05 -12.37 -40.09
C HIS A 35 11.41 -12.11 -41.49
N PRO A 36 10.89 -10.88 -41.82
CA PRO A 36 10.50 -9.71 -40.99
C PRO A 36 9.24 -8.89 -41.48
N GLN A 37 9.04 -7.70 -40.86
CA GLN A 37 8.33 -6.47 -41.34
C GLN A 37 6.79 -6.36 -41.28
N GLY A 38 6.34 -5.13 -40.97
CA GLY A 38 4.93 -4.74 -40.82
C GLY A 38 4.78 -3.33 -40.22
N ALA A 39 5.44 -2.33 -40.81
CA ALA A 39 5.38 -0.95 -40.34
C ALA A 39 4.26 -0.16 -41.05
N MET A 40 3.43 0.54 -40.27
CA MET A 40 2.64 1.69 -40.76
C MET A 40 2.49 2.73 -39.66
N SER A 41 3.00 3.93 -39.90
CA SER A 41 2.71 5.13 -39.10
C SER A 41 1.82 6.06 -39.92
N LEU A 42 0.72 6.58 -39.36
CA LEU A 42 0.08 7.81 -39.88
C LEU A 42 -0.45 8.71 -38.75
N THR A 43 0.33 9.75 -38.50
CA THR A 43 -0.03 11.16 -38.25
C THR A 43 -1.43 11.60 -37.78
N ARG A 44 -1.40 12.54 -36.82
CA ARG A 44 -2.23 13.78 -36.71
C ARG A 44 -3.76 13.68 -36.69
N SER A 45 -4.37 14.17 -35.62
CA SER A 45 -5.03 15.50 -35.65
C SER A 45 -5.34 16.03 -34.24
N LEU A 46 -5.14 17.33 -34.02
CA LEU A 46 -5.67 18.07 -32.86
C LEU A 46 -6.85 18.91 -33.33
N ALA A 47 -8.06 18.59 -32.86
CA ALA A 47 -9.23 19.44 -33.09
C ALA A 47 -9.43 20.41 -31.92
N ARG A 48 -8.93 21.64 -32.07
CA ARG A 48 -9.55 22.82 -31.43
C ARG A 48 -10.68 23.28 -32.33
N LEU A 49 -11.85 23.54 -31.77
CA LEU A 49 -12.88 24.35 -32.43
C LEU A 49 -13.47 25.34 -31.42
N SER A 50 -13.26 26.61 -31.75
CA SER A 50 -13.85 27.78 -31.12
C SER A 50 -14.97 28.32 -32.00
N LEU A 51 -16.02 28.89 -31.40
CA LEU A 51 -16.83 30.06 -31.81
C LEU A 51 -18.02 30.09 -30.82
N SER A 52 -18.13 31.07 -29.92
CA SER A 52 -18.68 32.42 -30.12
C SER A 52 -20.21 32.46 -30.36
N ALA A 53 -20.93 33.11 -29.45
CA ALA A 53 -21.98 34.08 -29.80
C ALA A 53 -22.24 34.99 -28.58
N GLN A 54 -22.38 36.28 -28.82
CA GLN A 54 -22.82 37.26 -27.83
C GLN A 54 -24.33 37.46 -27.95
N ALA A 55 -25.02 37.78 -26.85
CA ALA A 55 -26.31 38.48 -26.92
C ALA A 55 -26.54 39.26 -25.62
N SER A 56 -26.30 40.56 -25.67
CA SER A 56 -26.66 41.53 -24.63
C SER A 56 -27.93 42.27 -25.05
N THR A 57 -28.97 42.25 -24.22
CA THR A 57 -30.08 43.22 -24.32
C THR A 57 -30.50 43.71 -22.94
N SER A 58 -30.35 45.01 -22.75
CA SER A 58 -30.94 45.79 -21.66
C SER A 58 -32.39 46.15 -21.98
N THR A 59 -33.28 46.19 -20.97
CA THR A 59 -34.40 47.15 -20.87
C THR A 59 -34.97 47.12 -19.44
N THR A 60 -35.18 48.30 -18.86
CA THR A 60 -35.77 48.51 -17.52
C THR A 60 -37.23 49.00 -17.65
N PRO A 61 -37.90 49.48 -16.58
CA PRO A 61 -38.90 48.70 -15.85
C PRO A 61 -40.35 49.18 -16.08
N LEU A 62 -41.34 48.40 -15.64
CA LEU A 62 -42.74 48.86 -15.52
C LEU A 62 -43.23 48.77 -14.07
N LEU A 63 -43.60 49.93 -13.53
CA LEU A 63 -44.18 50.08 -12.19
C LEU A 63 -45.58 49.48 -12.15
N ARG A 64 -45.80 48.46 -11.31
CA ARG A 64 -47.14 48.00 -10.94
C ARG A 64 -47.45 48.40 -9.51
N ALA A 65 -48.28 49.43 -9.34
CA ALA A 65 -48.85 49.78 -8.05
C ALA A 65 -49.63 48.60 -7.46
N ARG A 66 -49.47 48.35 -6.16
CA ARG A 66 -50.27 47.41 -5.37
C ARG A 66 -51.00 48.18 -4.26
N PRO A 67 -52.26 47.81 -3.94
CA PRO A 67 -53.07 48.54 -2.96
C PRO A 67 -52.59 48.29 -1.53
N ALA A 68 -52.85 49.27 -0.65
CA ALA A 68 -52.59 49.16 0.78
C ALA A 68 -53.54 48.12 1.41
N THR A 69 -52.97 47.14 2.11
CA THR A 69 -53.69 46.25 3.02
C THR A 69 -53.59 46.76 4.46
N PRO A 70 -54.64 46.64 5.29
CA PRO A 70 -54.64 47.20 6.64
C PRO A 70 -53.61 46.52 7.55
N ILE A 71 -53.16 47.26 8.56
CA ILE A 71 -52.16 46.83 9.54
C ILE A 71 -52.79 45.80 10.49
N THR A 72 -52.68 44.51 10.18
CA THR A 72 -52.90 43.46 11.18
C THR A 72 -51.78 43.53 12.21
N ILE A 73 -52.12 43.76 13.47
CA ILE A 73 -51.16 43.74 14.58
C ILE A 73 -50.73 42.28 14.78
N ILE A 74 -49.63 41.91 14.13
CA ILE A 74 -48.91 40.68 14.42
C ILE A 74 -48.28 40.86 15.80
N THR A 75 -48.91 40.29 16.82
CA THR A 75 -48.24 39.96 18.07
C THR A 75 -47.05 39.08 17.71
N ARG A 76 -45.84 39.65 17.72
CA ARG A 76 -44.61 38.91 17.45
C ARG A 76 -44.61 37.71 18.39
N PRO A 77 -44.57 36.45 17.88
CA PRO A 77 -44.24 35.35 18.76
C PRO A 77 -42.87 35.68 19.34
N THR A 78 -42.77 35.71 20.67
CA THR A 78 -41.48 35.82 21.34
C THR A 78 -40.68 34.60 20.93
N ILE A 79 -39.75 34.80 19.99
CA ILE A 79 -38.76 33.79 19.65
C ILE A 79 -37.95 33.64 20.93
N HIS A 80 -38.31 32.64 21.72
CA HIS A 80 -37.52 32.19 22.86
C HIS A 80 -36.25 31.57 22.31
N HIS A 81 -35.30 32.44 21.95
CA HIS A 81 -33.91 32.08 21.85
C HIS A 81 -33.54 31.45 23.20
N PRO A 82 -33.22 30.15 23.25
CA PRO A 82 -32.80 29.55 24.51
C PRO A 82 -31.57 30.32 24.98
N PHE A 83 -31.56 30.74 26.25
CA PHE A 83 -30.52 31.59 26.85
C PHE A 83 -29.16 30.87 27.01
N SER A 84 -28.97 29.77 26.28
CA SER A 84 -27.78 28.93 26.29
C SER A 84 -27.17 28.88 24.89
N THR A 85 -26.00 29.50 24.76
CA THR A 85 -25.17 29.48 23.55
C THR A 85 -24.39 28.17 23.38
N SER A 86 -24.47 27.24 24.35
CA SER A 86 -23.84 25.93 24.23
C SER A 86 -24.69 24.99 23.38
N SER A 87 -24.09 24.38 22.35
CA SER A 87 -24.69 23.29 21.57
C SER A 87 -25.23 22.20 22.50
N PRO A 88 -26.48 21.70 22.31
CA PRO A 88 -27.08 20.71 23.20
C PRO A 88 -26.24 19.43 23.21
N THR A 89 -25.69 19.10 24.38
CA THR A 89 -24.92 17.86 24.54
C THR A 89 -25.87 16.66 24.50
N HIS A 90 -25.63 15.71 23.58
CA HIS A 90 -26.42 14.49 23.39
C HIS A 90 -26.49 13.50 24.58
N VAL A 91 -26.02 13.91 25.77
CA VAL A 91 -25.96 13.11 27.00
C VAL A 91 -26.07 14.03 28.20
N THR A 92 -26.82 13.64 29.22
CA THR A 92 -26.97 14.40 30.47
C THR A 92 -25.68 14.36 31.30
N LEU A 93 -25.56 15.28 32.27
CA LEU A 93 -24.43 15.31 33.21
C LEU A 93 -24.24 13.95 33.91
N GLN A 94 -25.31 13.36 34.45
CA GLN A 94 -25.25 12.06 35.14
C GLN A 94 -24.84 10.92 34.19
N GLN A 95 -25.28 10.95 32.92
CA GLN A 95 -24.84 9.96 31.93
C GLN A 95 -23.35 10.14 31.58
N ALA A 96 -22.87 11.38 31.47
CA ALA A 96 -21.45 11.67 31.24
C ALA A 96 -20.58 11.23 32.44
N LEU A 97 -21.01 11.49 33.68
CA LEU A 97 -20.36 11.03 34.90
C LEU A 97 -20.32 9.49 35.01
N ARG A 98 -21.34 8.79 34.49
CA ARG A 98 -21.39 7.33 34.35
C ARG A 98 -20.61 6.80 33.13
N GLY A 99 -19.78 7.62 32.48
CA GLY A 99 -18.89 7.18 31.40
C GLY A 99 -19.55 6.98 30.04
N ALA A 100 -20.70 7.61 29.76
CA ALA A 100 -21.35 7.51 28.44
C ALA A 100 -20.48 8.02 27.27
N ARG A 101 -19.53 8.91 27.55
CA ARG A 101 -18.53 9.38 26.57
C ARG A 101 -17.36 8.40 26.48
N LYS A 102 -17.45 7.45 25.54
CA LYS A 102 -16.33 6.53 25.22
C LYS A 102 -15.26 7.28 24.40
N PRO A 103 -13.96 7.15 24.71
CA PRO A 103 -12.90 7.77 23.92
C PRO A 103 -12.87 7.17 22.50
N HIS A 104 -12.48 7.99 21.52
CA HIS A 104 -12.27 7.52 20.16
C HIS A 104 -11.15 6.45 20.14
N ARG A 105 -11.38 5.30 19.51
CA ARG A 105 -10.40 4.21 19.47
C ARG A 105 -9.14 4.66 18.71
N PRO A 106 -7.93 4.46 19.25
CA PRO A 106 -6.71 4.82 18.54
C PRO A 106 -6.55 3.98 17.24
N PRO A 107 -5.94 4.53 16.19
CA PRO A 107 -5.74 3.81 14.93
C PRO A 107 -4.83 2.59 15.13
N VAL A 108 -5.26 1.43 14.64
CA VAL A 108 -4.51 0.17 14.79
C VAL A 108 -3.17 0.25 14.04
N ASN A 109 -2.07 -0.04 14.74
CA ASN A 109 -0.74 -0.07 14.15
C ASN A 109 -0.66 -1.14 13.04
N ARG A 110 -0.48 -0.69 11.80
CA ARG A 110 -0.42 -1.56 10.61
C ARG A 110 0.93 -2.29 10.46
N VAL A 111 1.96 -1.88 11.20
CA VAL A 111 3.36 -2.34 11.07
C VAL A 111 4.03 -2.58 12.44
N PRO A 112 3.48 -3.46 13.31
CA PRO A 112 3.92 -3.62 14.70
C PRO A 112 5.35 -4.18 14.87
N GLN A 113 5.97 -4.72 13.82
CA GLN A 113 7.33 -5.29 13.89
C GLN A 113 8.42 -4.20 13.83
N LEU A 114 8.08 -3.00 13.37
CA LEU A 114 9.00 -1.85 13.32
C LEU A 114 9.11 -1.07 14.65
N GLN A 115 8.28 -1.38 15.65
CA GLN A 115 8.31 -0.74 16.98
C GLN A 115 8.28 0.82 16.95
N GLY A 116 7.61 1.40 15.95
CA GLY A 116 7.52 2.86 15.76
C GLY A 116 8.60 3.46 14.85
N ALA A 117 9.69 2.74 14.57
CA ALA A 117 10.71 3.20 13.64
C ALA A 117 10.19 3.23 12.18
N PRO A 118 10.62 4.19 11.33
CA PRO A 118 10.22 4.23 9.93
C PRO A 118 10.85 3.09 9.10
N PHE A 119 12.06 2.68 9.48
CA PHE A 119 12.84 1.61 8.87
C PHE A 119 13.49 0.75 9.97
N MET A 120 13.77 -0.51 9.67
CA MET A 120 14.51 -1.42 10.56
C MET A 120 15.50 -2.25 9.75
N LYS A 121 16.71 -2.44 10.28
CA LYS A 121 17.72 -3.33 9.70
C LYS A 121 17.35 -4.79 10.00
N GLY A 122 17.63 -5.69 9.08
CA GLY A 122 17.50 -7.13 9.30
C GLY A 122 18.40 -7.95 8.39
N VAL A 123 18.45 -9.24 8.64
CA VAL A 123 19.23 -10.22 7.88
C VAL A 123 18.26 -11.20 7.23
N CYS A 124 18.44 -11.47 5.93
CA CYS A 124 17.66 -12.48 5.22
C CYS A 124 17.98 -13.88 5.75
N THR A 125 16.96 -14.62 6.18
CA THR A 125 17.10 -16.03 6.61
C THR A 125 16.94 -16.98 5.44
N LYS A 126 15.89 -16.80 4.63
CA LYS A 126 15.67 -17.55 3.39
C LYS A 126 14.85 -16.74 2.40
N ILE A 127 15.04 -16.99 1.12
CA ILE A 127 14.40 -16.26 0.01
C ILE A 127 13.64 -17.26 -0.85
N PHE A 128 12.38 -16.93 -1.16
CA PHE A 128 11.44 -17.88 -1.72
C PHE A 128 10.32 -17.15 -2.47
N THR A 129 9.47 -17.90 -3.17
CA THR A 129 8.32 -17.33 -3.88
C THR A 129 7.00 -17.74 -3.25
N LEU A 130 6.05 -16.81 -3.21
CA LEU A 130 4.69 -17.05 -2.77
C LEU A 130 3.70 -16.83 -3.92
N LYS A 131 2.67 -17.67 -3.99
CA LYS A 131 1.50 -17.45 -4.84
C LYS A 131 0.59 -16.38 -4.20
N PRO A 132 0.02 -15.45 -4.97
CA PRO A 132 -0.97 -14.49 -4.49
C PRO A 132 -2.32 -15.14 -4.16
N LYS A 133 -3.19 -14.39 -3.49
CA LYS A 133 -4.61 -14.73 -3.37
C LYS A 133 -5.31 -14.69 -4.72
N LYS A 134 -6.25 -15.61 -4.95
CA LYS A 134 -7.30 -15.52 -5.98
C LYS A 134 -7.98 -14.13 -5.87
N PRO A 135 -8.26 -13.40 -6.98
CA PRO A 135 -8.26 -13.84 -8.39
C PRO A 135 -6.89 -13.85 -9.09
N ASN A 136 -5.86 -13.28 -8.47
CA ASN A 136 -4.58 -13.04 -9.16
C ASN A 136 -3.74 -14.33 -9.27
N SER A 137 -2.92 -14.43 -10.32
CA SER A 137 -1.91 -15.47 -10.49
C SER A 137 -0.55 -14.84 -10.82
N ALA A 138 0.49 -15.18 -10.06
CA ALA A 138 1.86 -14.71 -10.23
C ALA A 138 2.82 -15.51 -9.34
N LEU A 139 4.13 -15.35 -9.54
CA LEU A 139 5.15 -15.66 -8.54
C LEU A 139 5.60 -14.36 -7.87
N ARG A 140 5.36 -14.19 -6.58
CA ARG A 140 5.79 -13.01 -5.80
C ARG A 140 7.07 -13.35 -5.04
N LYS A 141 8.14 -12.58 -5.26
CA LYS A 141 9.46 -12.78 -4.61
C LYS A 141 9.44 -12.19 -3.19
N VAL A 142 9.85 -12.98 -2.21
CA VAL A 142 9.66 -12.70 -0.78
C VAL A 142 10.86 -13.23 0.01
N ALA A 143 11.23 -12.51 1.08
CA ALA A 143 12.27 -12.94 2.02
C ALA A 143 11.68 -13.14 3.43
N TYR A 144 12.12 -14.18 4.13
CA TYR A 144 12.11 -14.19 5.60
C TYR A 144 13.27 -13.34 6.09
N VAL A 145 13.02 -12.42 7.00
CA VAL A 145 14.00 -11.49 7.55
C VAL A 145 13.95 -11.54 9.07
N ARG A 146 15.10 -11.76 9.70
CA ARG A 146 15.30 -11.59 11.14
C ARG A 146 15.72 -10.14 11.39
N LEU A 147 14.88 -9.38 12.07
CA LEU A 147 15.15 -7.96 12.36
C LEU A 147 16.18 -7.82 13.49
N SER A 148 16.83 -6.64 13.58
CA SER A 148 17.68 -6.29 14.72
C SER A 148 16.95 -6.30 16.06
N SER A 149 15.62 -6.16 16.07
CA SER A 149 14.76 -6.35 17.25
C SER A 149 14.53 -7.83 17.63
N GLY A 150 15.23 -8.77 16.99
CA GLY A 150 15.11 -10.22 17.19
C GLY A 150 13.88 -10.86 16.53
N ARG A 151 12.89 -10.07 16.11
CA ARG A 151 11.61 -10.56 15.57
C ARG A 151 11.78 -10.99 14.10
N THR A 152 11.31 -12.18 13.76
CA THR A 152 11.28 -12.69 12.38
C THR A 152 10.03 -12.18 11.65
N THR A 153 10.18 -11.81 10.38
CA THR A 153 9.10 -11.18 9.59
C THR A 153 9.26 -11.50 8.11
N ILE A 154 8.12 -11.63 7.41
CA ILE A 154 8.08 -11.85 5.96
C ILE A 154 8.01 -10.49 5.23
N ALA A 155 8.97 -10.21 4.36
CA ALA A 155 9.09 -8.96 3.62
C ALA A 155 9.08 -9.17 2.10
N TYR A 156 8.34 -8.33 1.38
CA TYR A 156 8.26 -8.38 -0.08
C TYR A 156 9.47 -7.72 -0.76
N ILE A 157 9.90 -8.31 -1.88
CA ILE A 157 11.04 -7.88 -2.68
C ILE A 157 10.50 -7.11 -3.91
N PRO A 158 10.58 -5.76 -3.95
CA PRO A 158 10.00 -4.98 -5.03
C PRO A 158 10.89 -4.91 -6.28
N GLY A 159 10.24 -4.81 -7.45
CA GLY A 159 10.89 -4.61 -8.75
C GLY A 159 11.15 -5.90 -9.53
N GLU A 160 11.77 -5.78 -10.70
CA GLU A 160 12.28 -6.91 -11.47
C GLU A 160 13.65 -7.37 -10.94
N GLY A 161 13.94 -8.67 -11.07
CA GLY A 161 15.18 -9.29 -10.58
C GLY A 161 15.42 -9.14 -9.07
N HIS A 162 16.48 -9.75 -8.55
CA HIS A 162 17.12 -9.43 -7.27
C HIS A 162 18.41 -10.25 -7.14
N ALA A 163 19.37 -9.75 -6.37
CA ALA A 163 20.63 -10.42 -6.06
C ALA A 163 20.76 -10.76 -4.56
N LEU A 164 19.64 -10.76 -3.82
CA LEU A 164 19.66 -11.11 -2.40
C LEU A 164 19.92 -12.62 -2.24
N GLN A 165 20.70 -12.95 -1.22
CA GLN A 165 21.01 -14.31 -0.80
C GLN A 165 20.61 -14.48 0.67
N GLU A 166 20.79 -15.70 1.19
CA GLU A 166 20.75 -15.93 2.63
C GLU A 166 21.89 -15.12 3.29
N HIS A 167 21.67 -14.67 4.52
CA HIS A 167 22.56 -13.78 5.27
C HIS A 167 22.76 -12.35 4.71
N SER A 168 22.23 -11.99 3.53
CA SER A 168 22.25 -10.60 3.06
C SER A 168 21.55 -9.65 4.05
N VAL A 169 22.20 -8.52 4.34
CA VAL A 169 21.70 -7.48 5.23
C VAL A 169 20.83 -6.51 4.45
N VAL A 170 19.59 -6.30 4.93
CA VAL A 170 18.55 -5.56 4.22
C VAL A 170 17.88 -4.52 5.11
N LEU A 171 17.43 -3.43 4.50
CA LEU A 171 16.64 -2.40 5.16
C LEU A 171 15.15 -2.63 4.87
N MET A 172 14.35 -2.84 5.92
CA MET A 172 12.91 -3.06 5.82
C MET A 172 12.12 -1.78 6.10
N ARG A 173 11.05 -1.56 5.33
CA ARG A 173 10.07 -0.47 5.52
C ARG A 173 8.65 -0.99 5.68
N GLY A 174 7.79 -0.15 6.25
CA GLY A 174 6.35 -0.38 6.26
C GLY A 174 5.75 -0.41 4.85
N GLY A 175 4.81 -1.33 4.63
CA GLY A 175 4.01 -1.36 3.40
C GLY A 175 3.45 -2.74 3.09
N ARG A 176 2.15 -2.94 3.34
CA ARG A 176 1.45 -4.19 3.00
C ARG A 176 1.50 -4.46 1.49
N VAL A 177 1.62 -5.74 1.13
CA VAL A 177 1.26 -6.26 -0.19
C VAL A 177 -0.19 -6.73 -0.12
N GLN A 178 -1.03 -6.21 -1.01
CA GLN A 178 -2.46 -6.49 -1.03
C GLN A 178 -2.74 -7.96 -1.34
N ASP A 179 -2.04 -8.47 -2.37
CA ASP A 179 -2.18 -9.84 -2.92
C ASP A 179 -1.78 -10.96 -1.96
N LEU A 180 -0.83 -10.71 -1.05
CA LEU A 180 -0.22 -11.75 -0.22
C LEU A 180 -0.80 -11.74 1.20
N PRO A 181 -1.21 -12.89 1.76
CA PRO A 181 -1.50 -13.00 3.18
C PRO A 181 -0.21 -12.81 3.99
N GLY A 182 -0.31 -12.24 5.21
CA GLY A 182 0.82 -12.08 6.13
C GLY A 182 1.88 -11.01 5.76
N VAL A 183 2.09 -10.72 4.47
CA VAL A 183 3.20 -9.84 4.01
C VAL A 183 2.86 -8.35 4.18
N ARG A 184 3.21 -7.82 5.36
CA ARG A 184 2.92 -6.43 5.80
C ARG A 184 4.07 -5.43 5.51
N TYR A 185 5.20 -5.91 5.01
CA TYR A 185 6.44 -5.15 4.87
C TYR A 185 7.08 -5.29 3.50
N LYS A 186 7.93 -4.32 3.13
CA LYS A 186 8.68 -4.28 1.87
C LYS A 186 10.15 -3.98 2.16
N LEU A 187 11.05 -4.54 1.38
CA LEU A 187 12.47 -4.19 1.43
C LEU A 187 12.74 -2.88 0.65
N VAL A 188 13.69 -2.08 1.12
CA VAL A 188 14.13 -0.82 0.50
C VAL A 188 15.26 -1.11 -0.48
N ARG A 189 15.02 -0.86 -1.76
CA ARG A 189 16.04 -1.00 -2.82
C ARG A 189 17.09 0.10 -2.74
N GLY A 190 18.33 -0.24 -3.09
CA GLY A 190 19.47 0.68 -3.13
C GLY A 190 20.04 1.01 -1.75
N ALA A 191 19.87 0.11 -0.77
CA ALA A 191 20.34 0.29 0.60
C ALA A 191 20.88 -1.04 1.16
N LEU A 192 22.02 -0.97 1.85
CA LEU A 192 22.79 -2.14 2.30
C LEU A 192 23.04 -3.09 1.11
N ASP A 193 22.98 -4.40 1.30
CA ASP A 193 23.28 -5.38 0.26
C ASP A 193 22.19 -5.44 -0.83
N PHE A 194 21.03 -4.79 -0.61
CA PHE A 194 19.92 -4.83 -1.54
C PHE A 194 20.08 -3.82 -2.69
N GLY A 195 20.85 -4.21 -3.70
CA GLY A 195 21.07 -3.44 -4.92
C GLY A 195 19.78 -2.97 -5.63
N GLY A 196 19.90 -1.85 -6.35
CA GLY A 196 18.83 -1.28 -7.16
C GLY A 196 18.40 -2.18 -8.33
N VAL A 197 17.30 -1.83 -8.99
CA VAL A 197 16.83 -2.53 -10.20
C VAL A 197 17.63 -2.03 -11.41
N ALA A 198 18.25 -2.96 -12.15
CA ALA A 198 19.01 -2.65 -13.37
C ALA A 198 18.11 -2.02 -14.46
N ASN A 199 18.70 -1.18 -15.33
CA ASN A 199 18.07 -0.58 -16.51
C ASN A 199 16.73 0.16 -16.27
N ARG A 200 16.42 0.52 -15.02
CA ARG A 200 15.18 1.22 -14.67
C ARG A 200 15.24 2.70 -15.08
N MET A 201 14.40 3.09 -16.04
CA MET A 201 14.28 4.50 -16.47
C MET A 201 13.24 5.28 -15.67
N THR A 202 12.09 4.66 -15.33
CA THR A 202 10.97 5.31 -14.65
C THR A 202 10.90 4.95 -13.15
N ALA A 203 10.43 5.89 -12.33
CA ALA A 203 10.29 5.74 -10.86
C ALA A 203 11.56 5.28 -10.13
N ARG A 204 12.75 5.66 -10.63
CA ARG A 204 14.07 5.21 -10.18
C ARG A 204 14.30 5.29 -8.66
N SER A 205 13.88 6.38 -8.03
CA SER A 205 14.01 6.62 -6.58
C SER A 205 13.32 5.56 -5.72
N LYS A 206 12.25 4.93 -6.22
CA LYS A 206 11.53 3.84 -5.55
C LYS A 206 12.27 2.49 -5.62
N TYR A 207 13.14 2.33 -6.61
CA TYR A 207 13.81 1.07 -6.95
C TYR A 207 15.34 1.15 -6.84
N GLY A 208 15.88 2.20 -6.21
CA GLY A 208 17.32 2.32 -5.89
C GLY A 208 18.24 2.57 -7.10
N THR A 209 17.69 2.85 -8.28
CA THR A 209 18.47 3.03 -9.51
C THR A 209 19.00 4.46 -9.61
N LYS A 210 20.30 4.63 -9.93
CA LYS A 210 20.88 5.97 -10.17
C LYS A 210 20.38 6.56 -11.49
N LYS A 211 20.49 7.88 -11.67
CA LYS A 211 20.27 8.51 -12.98
C LYS A 211 21.38 8.00 -13.93
N PRO A 212 21.06 7.42 -15.09
CA PRO A 212 22.10 7.06 -16.05
C PRO A 212 22.84 8.33 -16.46
N LYS A 213 24.18 8.25 -16.53
CA LYS A 213 24.96 9.28 -17.20
C LYS A 213 24.49 9.26 -18.66
N ALA A 214 24.07 10.40 -19.20
CA ALA A 214 23.96 10.50 -20.65
C ALA A 214 25.33 10.14 -21.21
N ALA A 215 25.40 9.29 -22.24
CA ALA A 215 26.65 9.11 -22.95
C ALA A 215 27.14 10.51 -23.33
N ALA A 216 28.38 10.86 -22.95
CA ALA A 216 29.02 12.03 -23.50
C ALA A 216 29.26 11.67 -24.96
N ALA A 217 28.43 12.24 -25.83
CA ALA A 217 28.55 12.15 -27.27
C ALA A 217 29.66 13.08 -27.75
#